data_AF-A0A1X7HVB9-F1
#
_entry.id   AF-A0A1X7HVB9-F1
#
_cell.length_a   1.000
_cell.length_b   1.000
_cell.length_c   1.000
_cell.angle_alpha   90.00
_cell.angle_beta   90.00
_cell.angle_gamma   90.00
#
_symmetry.space_group_name_H-M   'P 1'
#
loop_
_entity.id
_entity.type
_entity.pdbx_description
1 polymer ?
#
loop_
_entity_poly.entity_id
_entity_poly.type
_entity_poly.pdbx_seq_one_letter_code
_entity_poly.pdbx_strand_id
1 'polypeptide(L)'
;MAARRIKISARGQACRAGVLPVLACAAVVALTGLGVPAFAHEMGEGPAEGATPVCIFDTGAADVAATLSGPGAELPSSGEGAAPASTFVEIVDEDGVIGLIEAPKGEPGVPADQSSPVMPSDPFAAPGVSTFAEVQPRARMIGPVGQPPVVVELFTSQGCSSCPPADELLADLAEREDVLTLSWHVDYWDYLGWADEFARPEFTLRQQAYAHQSGERAIYTPQIVVGGTDTLIALRPAELVGLVQTQMAWPTPVMVSSSQGKEGYRIELTPRSAIKDRVAIILVRYAPQRRVAIRAGENRGKVVNYRNVVLAAERIAEWDGRAPLRLTVRQDGQNSTDFPDDTRHAILAQELGRGDARMASGPILAAIRLD
;
A
#
# COMPACT_ATOMS: atom_id res chain seq x y z
N MET A 1 -38.95 -30.50 19.94
CA MET A 1 -37.56 -30.99 19.87
C MET A 1 -36.63 -29.86 20.30
N ALA A 2 -35.75 -30.14 21.25
CA ALA A 2 -35.07 -29.15 22.08
C ALA A 2 -33.85 -28.49 21.40
N ALA A 3 -33.70 -27.19 21.65
CA ALA A 3 -32.53 -26.39 21.31
C ALA A 3 -31.30 -26.83 22.11
N ARG A 4 -30.17 -27.08 21.43
CA ARG A 4 -28.85 -27.27 22.07
C ARG A 4 -28.03 -26.00 21.95
N ARG A 5 -27.84 -25.32 23.09
CA ARG A 5 -26.85 -24.24 23.27
C ARG A 5 -25.45 -24.84 23.40
N ILE A 6 -24.49 -24.29 22.65
CA ILE A 6 -23.07 -24.62 22.71
C ILE A 6 -22.45 -23.87 23.91
N LYS A 7 -21.69 -24.59 24.74
CA LYS A 7 -20.95 -24.04 25.90
C LYS A 7 -19.56 -23.57 25.45
N ILE A 8 -19.21 -22.35 25.84
CA ILE A 8 -17.82 -21.84 25.86
C ILE A 8 -17.28 -22.08 27.28
N SER A 9 -16.10 -22.69 27.41
CA SER A 9 -15.41 -22.89 28.68
C SER A 9 -14.24 -21.92 28.80
N ALA A 10 -14.36 -20.95 29.70
CA ALA A 10 -13.26 -20.13 30.19
C ALA A 10 -12.74 -20.74 31.50
N ARG A 11 -11.44 -21.05 31.58
CA ARG A 11 -10.77 -21.39 32.85
C ARG A 11 -10.36 -20.10 33.56
N GLY A 12 -11.23 -19.63 34.47
CA GLY A 12 -10.88 -18.65 35.49
C GLY A 12 -10.50 -19.36 36.79
N GLN A 13 -9.29 -19.10 37.28
CA GLN A 13 -8.87 -19.46 38.64
C GLN A 13 -9.57 -18.53 39.63
N ALA A 14 -10.35 -19.11 40.54
CA ALA A 14 -10.93 -18.42 41.69
C ALA A 14 -10.17 -18.82 42.95
N CYS A 15 -9.64 -17.84 43.68
CA CYS A 15 -9.22 -18.00 45.08
C CYS A 15 -10.17 -17.21 45.98
N ARG A 16 -10.66 -17.89 47.01
CA ARG A 16 -11.72 -17.50 47.94
C ARG A 16 -11.29 -16.41 48.92
N ALA A 17 -12.28 -15.61 49.32
CA ALA A 17 -12.24 -14.68 50.45
C ALA A 17 -12.16 -15.42 51.81
N GLY A 18 -11.42 -14.83 52.75
CA GLY A 18 -11.36 -15.21 54.17
C GLY A 18 -11.19 -13.95 55.02
N VAL A 19 -11.96 -13.89 56.11
CA VAL A 19 -12.24 -12.73 56.97
C VAL A 19 -11.11 -12.43 57.98
N LEU A 20 -10.98 -11.15 58.34
CA LEU A 20 -10.13 -10.51 59.38
C LEU A 20 -10.22 -11.17 60.79
N PRO A 21 -9.19 -10.98 61.66
CA PRO A 21 -9.29 -9.89 62.64
C PRO A 21 -7.99 -9.14 62.97
N VAL A 22 -8.19 -7.96 63.54
CA VAL A 22 -7.24 -7.02 64.15
C VAL A 22 -6.70 -7.56 65.48
N LEU A 23 -5.40 -7.43 65.75
CA LEU A 23 -4.88 -7.30 67.12
C LEU A 23 -3.53 -6.57 67.16
N ALA A 24 -3.44 -5.59 68.05
CA ALA A 24 -2.28 -4.76 68.36
C ALA A 24 -1.34 -5.44 69.38
N CYS A 25 -0.03 -5.12 69.36
CA CYS A 25 0.78 -4.74 70.54
C CYS A 25 2.29 -4.56 70.24
N ALA A 26 2.77 -3.35 70.58
CA ALA A 26 3.97 -3.01 71.35
C ALA A 26 5.39 -3.55 71.01
N ALA A 27 6.23 -2.62 70.53
CA ALA A 27 7.47 -2.07 71.13
C ALA A 27 8.58 -2.96 71.75
N VAL A 28 9.83 -2.77 71.27
CA VAL A 28 11.15 -2.63 71.98
C VAL A 28 12.14 -2.10 70.91
N VAL A 29 12.59 -0.82 70.82
CA VAL A 29 13.58 -0.01 71.59
C VAL A 29 14.98 -0.62 71.76
N ALA A 30 16.00 -0.03 71.11
CA ALA A 30 17.31 0.40 71.67
C ALA A 30 18.33 0.63 70.51
N LEU A 31 18.76 1.88 70.24
CA LEU A 31 20.00 2.54 70.72
C LEU A 31 21.26 1.93 70.04
N THR A 32 22.17 2.59 69.32
CA THR A 32 22.88 3.90 69.40
C THR A 32 23.93 3.84 68.24
N GLY A 33 24.56 4.86 67.66
CA GLY A 33 24.68 6.29 67.91
C GLY A 33 25.87 6.83 67.08
N LEU A 34 25.77 8.13 66.74
CA LEU A 34 26.82 9.16 66.69
C LEU A 34 27.87 9.19 65.55
N GLY A 35 27.93 10.36 64.90
CA GLY A 35 29.12 10.85 64.19
C GLY A 35 28.89 12.06 63.27
N VAL A 36 28.69 13.26 63.84
CA VAL A 36 28.84 14.58 63.16
C VAL A 36 29.84 15.41 63.99
N PRO A 37 30.71 16.24 63.38
CA PRO A 37 30.47 17.70 63.23
C PRO A 37 30.87 18.19 61.81
N ALA A 38 30.17 19.10 61.10
CA ALA A 38 29.82 20.50 61.32
C ALA A 38 31.01 21.49 61.30
N PHE A 39 31.12 22.32 60.24
CA PHE A 39 31.39 23.77 60.27
C PHE A 39 30.89 24.44 58.97
N ALA A 40 30.40 25.66 59.10
CA ALA A 40 29.43 26.34 58.22
C ALA A 40 29.97 27.62 57.56
N HIS A 41 29.31 28.07 56.47
CA HIS A 41 28.97 29.46 56.12
C HIS A 41 27.90 29.41 55.00
N GLU A 42 26.65 29.80 55.26
CA GLU A 42 26.01 31.12 54.93
C GLU A 42 26.02 31.45 53.41
N MET A 43 24.97 31.89 52.71
CA MET A 43 23.60 32.39 52.97
C MET A 43 22.84 32.45 51.62
N GLY A 44 21.49 32.49 51.63
CA GLY A 44 20.71 33.13 50.56
C GLY A 44 19.47 32.39 50.02
N GLU A 45 18.41 32.39 50.84
CA GLU A 45 16.96 32.47 50.54
C GLU A 45 16.33 31.99 49.20
N GLY A 46 15.37 31.06 49.32
CA GLY A 46 14.25 30.82 48.39
C GLY A 46 13.05 31.76 48.69
N PRO A 47 11.78 31.31 48.69
CA PRO A 47 11.18 30.11 48.06
C PRO A 47 9.81 30.43 47.37
N ALA A 48 9.16 29.41 46.77
CA ALA A 48 7.70 29.21 46.87
C ALA A 48 7.24 27.88 46.23
N GLU A 49 6.70 26.99 47.09
CA GLU A 49 5.71 25.93 46.80
C GLU A 49 4.44 26.56 46.18
N GLY A 50 3.48 25.89 45.53
CA GLY A 50 3.03 24.51 45.45
C GLY A 50 1.52 24.53 45.13
N ALA A 51 0.94 23.35 44.85
CA ALA A 51 -0.50 23.01 44.79
C ALA A 51 -1.21 22.93 43.42
N THR A 52 -1.83 21.76 43.21
CA THR A 52 -2.92 21.39 42.29
C THR A 52 -4.10 20.88 43.15
N PRO A 53 -5.29 20.54 42.61
CA PRO A 53 -6.16 21.20 41.62
C PRO A 53 -7.63 21.30 42.13
N VAL A 54 -8.51 22.05 41.44
CA VAL A 54 -9.98 21.96 41.63
C VAL A 54 -10.69 22.11 40.27
N CYS A 55 -11.62 21.21 39.99
CA CYS A 55 -12.58 21.27 38.87
C CYS A 55 -13.87 21.97 39.32
N ILE A 56 -14.40 22.91 38.51
CA ILE A 56 -15.82 23.33 38.55
C ILE A 56 -16.28 23.62 37.10
N PHE A 57 -17.43 23.03 36.74
CA PHE A 57 -18.27 23.38 35.59
C PHE A 57 -18.90 24.76 35.79
N ASP A 58 -19.07 25.59 34.74
CA ASP A 58 -20.40 25.87 34.16
C ASP A 58 -20.37 26.88 32.98
N THR A 59 -21.36 26.69 32.09
CA THR A 59 -22.09 27.60 31.18
C THR A 59 -21.42 28.75 30.39
N GLY A 60 -21.85 28.89 29.13
CA GLY A 60 -22.05 30.22 28.53
C GLY A 60 -21.82 30.32 27.03
N ALA A 61 -22.91 30.24 26.26
CA ALA A 61 -22.97 30.58 24.84
C ALA A 61 -22.76 32.10 24.60
N ALA A 62 -22.22 32.47 23.44
CA ALA A 62 -22.91 33.30 22.43
C ALA A 62 -21.94 33.93 21.42
N ASP A 63 -22.40 33.96 20.18
CA ASP A 63 -21.88 34.64 18.99
C ASP A 63 -21.49 36.11 19.20
N VAL A 64 -20.49 36.56 18.43
CA VAL A 64 -20.61 37.83 17.69
C VAL A 64 -19.73 37.80 16.44
N ALA A 65 -20.40 37.97 15.31
CA ALA A 65 -19.81 38.30 14.02
C ALA A 65 -19.45 39.79 13.93
N ALA A 66 -18.65 40.09 12.90
CA ALA A 66 -18.73 41.26 12.03
C ALA A 66 -17.56 42.28 12.05
N THR A 67 -16.90 42.30 10.88
CA THR A 67 -16.70 43.45 9.96
C THR A 67 -15.49 44.40 10.06
N LEU A 68 -14.72 44.36 8.95
CA LEU A 68 -14.33 45.44 8.03
C LEU A 68 -13.33 46.52 8.48
N SER A 69 -12.19 46.63 7.75
CA SER A 69 -11.92 47.69 6.75
C SER A 69 -10.42 47.84 6.46
N GLY A 70 -10.04 47.97 5.17
CA GLY A 70 -8.73 48.50 4.70
C GLY A 70 -8.63 50.03 4.88
N PRO A 71 -7.66 50.78 4.27
CA PRO A 71 -7.31 50.73 2.83
C PRO A 71 -5.86 51.13 2.39
N GLY A 72 -5.58 50.97 1.08
CA GLY A 72 -4.72 51.82 0.19
C GLY A 72 -3.19 51.83 0.39
N ALA A 73 -2.32 52.16 -0.58
CA ALA A 73 -2.35 52.34 -2.04
C ALA A 73 -0.88 52.56 -2.51
N GLU A 74 -0.56 52.08 -3.71
CA GLU A 74 0.40 52.59 -4.73
C GLU A 74 1.95 52.61 -4.54
N LEU A 75 2.61 52.32 -5.69
CA LEU A 75 4.04 52.13 -6.00
C LEU A 75 4.81 53.45 -6.27
N PRO A 76 6.15 53.38 -6.45
CA PRO A 76 6.68 53.61 -7.80
C PRO A 76 7.86 52.71 -8.26
N SER A 77 8.07 52.76 -9.58
CA SER A 77 9.11 52.24 -10.50
C SER A 77 10.58 52.64 -10.17
N SER A 78 11.69 52.16 -10.76
CA SER A 78 12.04 51.42 -11.99
C SER A 78 13.55 51.07 -12.01
N GLY A 79 13.91 49.97 -12.71
CA GLY A 79 15.15 49.78 -13.51
C GLY A 79 16.27 48.92 -12.90
N GLU A 80 16.98 48.04 -13.62
CA GLU A 80 16.91 47.52 -14.99
C GLU A 80 17.93 46.35 -15.09
N GLY A 81 17.68 45.31 -15.91
CA GLY A 81 18.63 44.21 -16.15
C GLY A 81 18.02 42.94 -16.77
N ALA A 82 17.88 42.92 -18.09
CA ALA A 82 17.34 41.86 -18.99
C ALA A 82 18.23 40.59 -19.07
N ALA A 83 17.86 39.42 -19.67
CA ALA A 83 17.01 39.09 -20.83
C ALA A 83 16.63 37.56 -20.84
N PRO A 84 15.92 36.98 -21.85
CA PRO A 84 14.50 36.67 -21.73
C PRO A 84 14.09 35.19 -21.98
N ALA A 85 12.88 34.86 -21.53
CA ALA A 85 12.14 33.64 -21.82
C ALA A 85 11.26 33.80 -23.08
N SER A 86 11.10 32.70 -23.84
CA SER A 86 10.32 32.61 -25.07
C SER A 86 8.81 32.49 -24.79
N THR A 87 8.04 33.42 -25.36
CA THR A 87 6.57 33.47 -25.34
C THR A 87 5.99 32.72 -26.54
N PHE A 88 4.99 31.88 -26.29
CA PHE A 88 4.11 31.29 -27.31
C PHE A 88 3.12 32.36 -27.80
N VAL A 89 3.00 32.51 -29.12
CA VAL A 89 1.98 33.36 -29.75
C VAL A 89 0.90 32.45 -30.34
N GLU A 90 -0.33 32.56 -29.83
CA GLU A 90 -1.53 32.09 -30.53
C GLU A 90 -1.89 33.11 -31.62
N ILE A 91 -2.03 32.65 -32.87
CA ILE A 91 -2.68 33.41 -33.93
C ILE A 91 -3.92 32.61 -34.33
N VAL A 92 -5.08 33.23 -34.14
CA VAL A 92 -6.38 32.79 -34.65
C VAL A 92 -6.72 33.74 -35.77
N ASP A 93 -6.77 33.25 -37.01
CA ASP A 93 -7.33 34.00 -38.13
C ASP A 93 -8.70 33.43 -38.49
N GLU A 94 -9.67 34.34 -38.62
CA GLU A 94 -11.03 34.11 -39.10
C GLU A 94 -11.00 33.75 -40.59
N ASP A 95 -11.08 32.46 -40.90
CA ASP A 95 -11.68 31.88 -42.12
C ASP A 95 -11.49 30.36 -42.01
N GLY A 96 -12.53 29.65 -41.53
CA GLY A 96 -12.46 28.23 -41.14
C GLY A 96 -12.08 27.25 -42.25
N VAL A 97 -10.78 27.10 -42.50
CA VAL A 97 -10.18 26.06 -43.35
C VAL A 97 -8.97 25.45 -42.65
N ILE A 98 -9.09 24.18 -42.27
CA ILE A 98 -8.01 23.37 -41.69
C ILE A 98 -6.96 23.12 -42.77
N GLY A 99 -5.74 23.63 -42.57
CA GLY A 99 -4.60 23.40 -43.44
C GLY A 99 -4.19 21.92 -43.46
N LEU A 100 -4.29 21.30 -44.64
CA LEU A 100 -3.85 19.95 -44.96
C LEU A 100 -2.30 19.89 -44.91
N ILE A 101 -1.73 18.98 -44.10
CA ILE A 101 -0.28 18.70 -44.15
C ILE A 101 -0.01 17.90 -45.43
N GLU A 102 0.57 18.54 -46.44
CA GLU A 102 1.05 17.86 -47.65
C GLU A 102 2.42 17.22 -47.41
N ALA A 103 2.53 15.91 -47.71
CA ALA A 103 3.79 15.18 -47.67
C ALA A 103 4.72 15.63 -48.82
N PRO A 104 6.05 15.70 -48.61
CA PRO A 104 6.99 16.09 -49.66
C PRO A 104 7.00 15.04 -50.77
N LYS A 105 6.76 15.49 -52.01
CA LYS A 105 6.88 14.69 -53.22
C LYS A 105 8.34 14.54 -53.62
N GLY A 106 8.81 13.30 -53.62
CA GLY A 106 9.77 12.78 -54.59
C GLY A 106 11.24 13.09 -54.34
N GLU A 107 11.96 12.12 -53.79
CA GLU A 107 13.34 11.83 -54.22
C GLU A 107 13.47 10.35 -54.60
N PRO A 108 14.30 9.99 -55.60
CA PRO A 108 14.32 8.65 -56.19
C PRO A 108 14.94 7.60 -55.24
N GLY A 109 14.33 6.42 -55.21
CA GLY A 109 14.81 5.26 -54.45
C GLY A 109 16.21 4.80 -54.89
N VAL A 110 17.01 4.39 -53.90
CA VAL A 110 18.33 3.79 -54.11
C VAL A 110 18.17 2.38 -54.68
N PRO A 111 18.87 2.02 -55.78
CA PRO A 111 18.72 0.71 -56.40
C PRO A 111 19.21 -0.43 -55.48
N ALA A 112 18.41 -1.50 -55.44
CA ALA A 112 18.70 -2.75 -54.75
C ALA A 112 19.73 -3.58 -55.54
N ASP A 113 20.97 -3.12 -55.52
CA ASP A 113 22.14 -3.77 -56.08
C ASP A 113 23.35 -3.15 -55.36
N GLN A 114 23.71 -3.76 -54.23
CA GLN A 114 25.06 -3.82 -53.69
C GLN A 114 25.04 -4.75 -52.49
N SER A 115 25.30 -6.01 -52.80
CA SER A 115 25.50 -7.11 -51.87
C SER A 115 26.79 -6.88 -51.06
N SER A 116 26.67 -6.91 -49.73
CA SER A 116 27.81 -7.13 -48.83
C SER A 116 27.86 -8.60 -48.42
N PRO A 117 29.07 -9.18 -48.25
CA PRO A 117 29.28 -10.61 -48.34
C PRO A 117 28.82 -11.40 -47.11
N VAL A 118 28.28 -12.59 -47.39
CA VAL A 118 28.05 -13.68 -46.45
C VAL A 118 29.40 -14.12 -45.87
N MET A 119 29.55 -14.04 -44.54
CA MET A 119 30.65 -14.71 -43.82
C MET A 119 30.24 -16.15 -43.51
N PRO A 120 31.10 -17.15 -43.75
CA PRO A 120 30.75 -18.57 -43.66
C PRO A 120 30.94 -19.17 -42.26
N SER A 121 30.02 -20.11 -41.97
CA SER A 121 30.11 -21.36 -41.18
C SER A 121 31.16 -21.53 -40.09
N ASP A 122 30.66 -21.79 -38.88
CA ASP A 122 31.09 -22.77 -37.87
C ASP A 122 32.42 -23.52 -38.09
N PRO A 123 33.30 -23.51 -37.07
CA PRO A 123 34.32 -24.53 -36.94
C PRO A 123 34.32 -25.17 -35.55
N PHE A 124 33.24 -25.85 -35.15
CA PHE A 124 33.32 -26.83 -34.04
C PHE A 124 32.30 -27.97 -34.22
N ALA A 125 32.45 -28.73 -35.30
CA ALA A 125 31.90 -30.07 -35.41
C ALA A 125 32.97 -31.09 -34.97
N ALA A 126 33.06 -31.34 -33.67
CA ALA A 126 33.72 -32.54 -33.16
C ALA A 126 32.67 -33.65 -33.04
N PRO A 127 32.90 -34.85 -33.59
CA PRO A 127 31.98 -35.96 -33.46
C PRO A 127 32.17 -36.60 -32.08
N GLY A 128 31.10 -36.67 -31.28
CA GLY A 128 31.10 -37.50 -30.07
C GLY A 128 30.74 -36.78 -28.77
N VAL A 129 29.56 -36.16 -28.72
CA VAL A 129 28.85 -35.96 -27.44
C VAL A 129 27.39 -36.33 -27.64
N SER A 130 26.99 -37.45 -27.04
CA SER A 130 25.62 -37.95 -27.03
C SER A 130 24.68 -36.89 -26.46
N THR A 131 23.69 -36.47 -27.24
CA THR A 131 22.56 -35.67 -26.79
C THR A 131 21.63 -36.52 -25.93
N PHE A 132 21.94 -36.62 -24.64
CA PHE A 132 20.92 -36.88 -23.63
C PHE A 132 20.16 -35.58 -23.41
N ALA A 133 19.20 -35.30 -24.30
CA ALA A 133 18.13 -34.35 -24.01
C ALA A 133 17.18 -35.01 -23.00
N GLU A 134 17.67 -35.18 -21.77
CA GLU A 134 16.83 -35.46 -20.63
C GLU A 134 16.09 -34.15 -20.33
N VAL A 135 14.77 -34.16 -20.53
CA VAL A 135 13.87 -33.12 -20.03
C VAL A 135 13.94 -33.20 -18.51
N GLN A 136 14.95 -32.55 -17.92
CA GLN A 136 14.93 -32.30 -16.50
C GLN A 136 13.82 -31.30 -16.24
N PRO A 137 12.89 -31.57 -15.30
CA PRO A 137 12.02 -30.51 -14.82
C PRO A 137 12.95 -29.39 -14.36
N ARG A 138 12.75 -28.19 -14.90
CA ARG A 138 13.33 -26.98 -14.30
C ARG A 138 12.77 -26.90 -12.89
N ALA A 139 13.45 -27.50 -11.92
CA ALA A 139 13.35 -27.09 -10.55
C ALA A 139 13.65 -25.59 -10.57
N ARG A 140 12.64 -24.74 -10.30
CA ARG A 140 12.88 -23.33 -10.01
C ARG A 140 13.97 -23.30 -8.95
N MET A 141 15.16 -22.84 -9.32
CA MET A 141 16.22 -22.65 -8.35
C MET A 141 15.72 -21.62 -7.33
N ILE A 142 15.64 -22.05 -6.07
CA ILE A 142 15.37 -21.21 -4.92
C ILE A 142 16.67 -20.46 -4.64
N GLY A 143 16.81 -19.28 -5.24
CA GLY A 143 17.78 -18.24 -4.89
C GLY A 143 17.05 -17.04 -4.27
N PRO A 144 17.76 -15.99 -3.82
CA PRO A 144 17.10 -14.77 -3.34
C PRO A 144 16.08 -14.35 -4.39
N VAL A 145 14.85 -14.07 -3.95
CA VAL A 145 13.84 -13.51 -4.86
C VAL A 145 14.51 -12.29 -5.49
N GLY A 146 14.48 -12.20 -6.83
CA GLY A 146 14.78 -10.93 -7.52
C GLY A 146 13.99 -9.79 -6.87
N GLN A 147 14.34 -8.53 -7.15
CA GLN A 147 13.63 -7.40 -6.54
C GLN A 147 12.12 -7.66 -6.47
N PRO A 148 11.50 -7.62 -5.26
CA PRO A 148 10.10 -8.01 -5.12
C PRO A 148 9.25 -7.15 -6.06
N PRO A 149 8.18 -7.73 -6.65
CA PRO A 149 7.38 -6.99 -7.61
C PRO A 149 6.79 -5.73 -6.96
N VAL A 150 6.72 -4.65 -7.72
CA VAL A 150 6.05 -3.42 -7.28
C VAL A 150 4.56 -3.67 -7.24
N VAL A 151 3.92 -3.35 -6.12
CA VAL A 151 2.47 -3.50 -5.98
C VAL A 151 1.77 -2.28 -6.57
N VAL A 152 0.79 -2.54 -7.43
CA VAL A 152 -0.11 -1.53 -7.98
C VAL A 152 -1.54 -1.92 -7.63
N GLU A 153 -2.17 -1.13 -6.77
CA GLU A 153 -3.53 -1.37 -6.31
C GLU A 153 -4.47 -0.41 -7.03
N LEU A 154 -5.47 -0.95 -7.74
CA LEU A 154 -6.56 -0.17 -8.34
C LEU A 154 -7.80 -0.33 -7.48
N PHE A 155 -8.39 0.78 -7.05
CA PHE A 155 -9.72 0.84 -6.47
C PHE A 155 -10.72 1.19 -7.57
N THR A 156 -11.67 0.29 -7.83
CA THR A 156 -12.60 0.32 -8.96
C THR A 156 -14.00 -0.15 -8.56
N SER A 157 -14.97 -0.03 -9.46
CA SER A 157 -16.29 -0.65 -9.31
C SER A 157 -16.94 -0.84 -10.68
N GLN A 158 -17.69 -1.93 -10.85
CA GLN A 158 -18.54 -2.14 -12.03
C GLN A 158 -19.58 -1.02 -12.20
N GLY A 159 -20.03 -0.40 -11.10
CA GLY A 159 -20.99 0.71 -11.10
C GLY A 159 -20.39 2.07 -11.49
N CYS A 160 -19.06 2.20 -11.50
CA CYS A 160 -18.35 3.44 -11.80
C CYS A 160 -18.13 3.60 -13.32
N SER A 161 -18.80 4.58 -13.95
CA SER A 161 -18.73 4.79 -15.41
C SER A 161 -17.34 5.16 -15.95
N SER A 162 -16.51 5.81 -15.14
CA SER A 162 -15.15 6.24 -15.48
C SER A 162 -14.07 5.18 -15.26
N CYS A 163 -14.41 4.05 -14.62
CA CYS A 163 -13.45 3.01 -14.24
C CYS A 163 -12.93 2.10 -15.37
N PRO A 164 -13.71 1.75 -16.42
CA PRO A 164 -13.26 0.76 -17.42
C PRO A 164 -11.89 1.03 -18.07
N PRO A 165 -11.51 2.28 -18.43
CA PRO A 165 -10.18 2.55 -18.95
C PRO A 165 -9.04 2.23 -17.95
N ALA A 166 -9.29 2.41 -16.65
CA ALA A 166 -8.32 2.08 -15.61
C ALA A 166 -8.21 0.57 -15.39
N ASP A 167 -9.34 -0.15 -15.49
CA ASP A 167 -9.36 -1.61 -15.44
C ASP A 167 -8.58 -2.23 -16.60
N GLU A 168 -8.70 -1.67 -17.81
CA GLU A 168 -7.93 -2.06 -19.00
C GLU A 168 -6.43 -1.81 -18.80
N LEU A 169 -6.04 -0.62 -18.32
CA LEU A 169 -4.64 -0.32 -18.03
C LEU A 169 -4.04 -1.27 -16.97
N LEU A 170 -4.80 -1.59 -15.93
CA LEU A 170 -4.37 -2.56 -14.91
C LEU A 170 -4.24 -3.96 -15.50
N ALA A 171 -5.12 -4.33 -16.43
CA ALA A 171 -5.06 -5.61 -17.11
C ALA A 171 -3.78 -5.77 -17.94
N ASP A 172 -3.37 -4.74 -18.68
CA ASP A 172 -2.11 -4.70 -19.42
C ASP A 172 -0.91 -4.81 -18.47
N LEU A 173 -0.93 -4.08 -17.34
CA LEU A 173 0.12 -4.17 -16.33
C LEU A 173 0.19 -5.55 -15.64
N ALA A 174 -0.93 -6.28 -15.57
CA ALA A 174 -0.98 -7.60 -14.96
C ALA A 174 -0.18 -8.67 -15.74
N GLU A 175 0.22 -8.39 -16.99
CA GLU A 175 1.07 -9.26 -17.80
C GLU A 175 2.55 -9.22 -17.36
N ARG A 176 2.93 -8.19 -16.58
CA ARG A 176 4.29 -8.01 -16.11
C ARG A 176 4.61 -8.87 -14.89
N GLU A 177 5.78 -9.50 -14.89
CA GLU A 177 6.25 -10.30 -13.75
C GLU A 177 6.80 -9.43 -12.60
N ASP A 178 7.30 -8.24 -12.92
CA ASP A 178 7.88 -7.28 -11.97
C ASP A 178 6.85 -6.35 -11.31
N VAL A 179 5.56 -6.49 -11.64
CA VAL A 179 4.45 -5.72 -11.08
C VAL A 179 3.35 -6.63 -10.57
N LEU A 180 3.00 -6.56 -9.29
CA LEU A 180 1.82 -7.22 -8.75
C LEU A 180 0.64 -6.24 -8.79
N THR A 181 -0.24 -6.39 -9.79
CA THR A 181 -1.49 -5.63 -9.84
C THR A 181 -2.56 -6.30 -8.97
N LEU A 182 -3.38 -5.49 -8.29
CA LEU A 182 -4.51 -5.95 -7.48
C LEU A 182 -5.73 -5.03 -7.74
N SER A 183 -6.85 -5.62 -8.14
CA SER A 183 -8.12 -4.90 -8.34
C SER A 183 -9.00 -5.02 -7.11
N TRP A 184 -9.23 -3.91 -6.42
CA TRP A 184 -10.03 -3.79 -5.22
C TRP A 184 -11.38 -3.15 -5.56
N HIS A 185 -12.44 -3.95 -5.50
CA HIS A 185 -13.78 -3.47 -5.84
C HIS A 185 -14.46 -2.82 -4.62
N VAL A 186 -14.78 -1.54 -4.73
CA VAL A 186 -15.40 -0.77 -3.63
C VAL A 186 -16.92 -0.83 -3.70
N ASP A 187 -17.57 -0.80 -2.54
CA ASP A 187 -19.02 -1.03 -2.38
C ASP A 187 -19.89 0.23 -2.48
N TYR A 188 -19.30 1.42 -2.36
CA TYR A 188 -20.06 2.68 -2.33
C TYR A 188 -20.66 3.09 -3.68
N TRP A 189 -20.56 2.27 -4.72
CA TRP A 189 -21.28 2.46 -6.00
C TRP A 189 -22.52 1.56 -6.12
N ASP A 190 -22.66 0.52 -5.29
CA ASP A 190 -23.66 -0.54 -5.45
C ASP A 190 -25.10 -0.03 -5.28
N TYR A 191 -25.27 1.10 -4.58
CA TYR A 191 -26.58 1.72 -4.39
C TYR A 191 -27.18 2.31 -5.68
N LEU A 192 -26.39 2.46 -6.75
CA LEU A 192 -26.83 3.03 -8.04
C LEU A 192 -27.53 2.01 -8.96
N GLY A 193 -27.94 0.85 -8.44
CA GLY A 193 -28.81 -0.09 -9.14
C GLY A 193 -28.09 -1.21 -9.92
N TRP A 194 -26.77 -1.28 -9.81
CA TRP A 194 -25.96 -2.45 -10.18
C TRP A 194 -24.98 -2.74 -9.05
N ALA A 195 -25.20 -3.83 -8.34
CA ALA A 195 -24.31 -4.27 -7.27
C ALA A 195 -23.14 -5.07 -7.87
N ASP A 196 -21.93 -4.62 -7.58
CA ASP A 196 -20.70 -5.29 -7.99
C ASP A 196 -20.48 -6.56 -7.16
N GLU A 197 -20.46 -7.73 -7.81
CA GLU A 197 -20.30 -9.02 -7.13
C GLU A 197 -18.97 -9.18 -6.37
N PHE A 198 -17.95 -8.39 -6.73
CA PHE A 198 -16.65 -8.39 -6.09
C PHE A 198 -16.51 -7.30 -5.03
N ALA A 199 -17.45 -6.37 -4.95
CA ALA A 199 -17.36 -5.27 -4.01
C ALA A 199 -17.49 -5.74 -2.56
N ARG A 200 -16.67 -5.16 -1.69
CA ARG A 200 -16.64 -5.48 -0.27
C ARG A 200 -16.44 -4.19 0.56
N PRO A 201 -17.16 -3.99 1.67
CA PRO A 201 -16.95 -2.84 2.56
C PRO A 201 -15.51 -2.75 3.08
N GLU A 202 -14.85 -3.89 3.29
CA GLU A 202 -13.45 -3.96 3.73
C GLU A 202 -12.48 -3.32 2.71
N PHE A 203 -12.81 -3.36 1.42
CA PHE A 203 -11.98 -2.77 0.36
C PHE A 203 -12.16 -1.25 0.32
N THR A 204 -13.38 -0.77 0.57
CA THR A 204 -13.65 0.66 0.81
C THR A 204 -12.89 1.17 2.04
N LEU A 205 -12.86 0.40 3.14
CA LEU A 205 -12.09 0.76 4.34
C LEU A 205 -10.58 0.81 4.05
N ARG A 206 -10.05 -0.09 3.21
CA ARG A 206 -8.65 -0.03 2.76
C ARG A 206 -8.38 1.25 1.98
N GLN A 207 -9.27 1.66 1.09
CA GLN A 207 -9.16 2.92 0.35
C GLN A 207 -9.17 4.14 1.29
N GLN A 208 -10.08 4.15 2.26
CA GLN A 208 -10.16 5.22 3.26
C GLN A 208 -8.89 5.33 4.10
N ALA A 209 -8.25 4.20 4.43
CA ALA A 209 -6.99 4.20 5.15
C ALA A 209 -5.85 4.84 4.33
N TYR A 210 -5.83 4.63 3.00
CA TYR A 210 -4.92 5.34 2.11
C TYR A 210 -5.22 6.84 2.04
N ALA A 211 -6.48 7.23 1.88
CA ALA A 211 -6.87 8.63 1.85
C ALA A 211 -6.47 9.36 3.15
N HIS A 212 -6.66 8.73 4.31
CA HIS A 212 -6.22 9.28 5.59
C HIS A 212 -4.68 9.44 5.66
N GLN A 213 -3.93 8.44 5.17
CA GLN A 213 -2.47 8.47 5.13
C GLN A 213 -1.94 9.59 4.22
N SER A 214 -2.55 9.80 3.05
CA SER A 214 -2.14 10.83 2.08
C SER A 214 -2.70 12.22 2.41
N GLY A 215 -3.61 12.33 3.38
CA GLY A 215 -4.30 13.58 3.72
C GLY A 215 -5.38 13.99 2.73
N GLU A 216 -5.83 13.06 1.89
CA GLU A 216 -6.97 13.25 0.99
C GLU A 216 -8.27 13.40 1.80
N ARG A 217 -9.16 14.28 1.33
CA ARG A 217 -10.41 14.61 2.04
C ARG A 217 -11.58 13.71 1.66
N ALA A 218 -11.44 12.94 0.60
CA ALA A 218 -12.47 12.06 0.06
C ALA A 218 -11.82 10.92 -0.73
N ILE A 219 -12.50 9.78 -0.77
CA ILE A 219 -12.18 8.66 -1.67
C ILE A 219 -12.89 8.84 -3.02
N TYR A 220 -12.34 8.26 -4.08
CA TYR A 220 -12.87 8.35 -5.43
C TYR A 220 -12.47 7.12 -6.26
N THR A 221 -13.16 6.86 -7.37
CA THR A 221 -12.74 5.86 -8.35
C THR A 221 -12.75 6.40 -9.78
N PRO A 222 -11.88 5.90 -10.66
CA PRO A 222 -10.79 4.97 -10.35
C PRO A 222 -9.68 5.67 -9.54
N GLN A 223 -9.06 4.95 -8.60
CA GLN A 223 -7.86 5.42 -7.88
C GLN A 223 -6.78 4.35 -7.96
N ILE A 224 -5.56 4.75 -8.35
CA ILE A 224 -4.40 3.87 -8.38
C ILE A 224 -3.45 4.26 -7.25
N VAL A 225 -2.99 3.26 -6.49
CA VAL A 225 -1.97 3.38 -5.45
C VAL A 225 -0.78 2.50 -5.82
N VAL A 226 0.41 3.10 -5.95
CA VAL A 226 1.66 2.42 -6.29
C VAL A 226 2.51 2.31 -5.02
N GLY A 227 2.98 1.10 -4.70
CA GLY A 227 3.87 0.87 -3.56
C GLY A 227 3.29 1.20 -2.19
N GLY A 228 1.97 1.42 -2.09
CA GLY A 228 1.29 1.86 -0.87
C GLY A 228 1.47 3.34 -0.52
N THR A 229 2.09 4.14 -1.40
CA THR A 229 2.43 5.56 -1.11
C THR A 229 1.94 6.52 -2.18
N ASP A 230 2.23 6.23 -3.44
CA ASP A 230 2.03 7.19 -4.53
C ASP A 230 0.64 6.99 -5.13
N THR A 231 -0.16 8.06 -5.17
CA THR A 231 -1.51 8.03 -5.72
C THR A 231 -1.59 8.76 -7.05
N LEU A 232 -2.39 8.22 -7.98
CA LEU A 232 -2.71 8.88 -9.24
C LEU A 232 -4.19 9.25 -9.26
N ILE A 233 -4.49 10.55 -9.33
CA ILE A 233 -5.85 11.07 -9.47
C ILE A 233 -6.37 10.89 -10.90
N ALA A 234 -5.49 11.08 -11.89
CA ALA A 234 -5.83 10.98 -13.30
C ALA A 234 -5.18 9.76 -13.93
N LEU A 235 -5.90 9.07 -14.81
CA LEU A 235 -5.39 7.92 -15.53
C LEU A 235 -4.38 8.38 -16.60
N ARG A 236 -3.09 8.34 -16.24
CA ARG A 236 -1.97 8.72 -17.12
C ARG A 236 -0.97 7.56 -17.23
N PRO A 237 -1.04 6.71 -18.28
CA PRO A 237 -0.23 5.50 -18.38
C PRO A 237 1.29 5.73 -18.26
N ALA A 238 1.81 6.79 -18.91
CA ALA A 238 3.24 7.11 -18.85
C ALA A 238 3.71 7.46 -17.43
N GLU A 239 2.88 8.16 -16.66
CA GLU A 239 3.20 8.52 -15.27
C GLU A 239 3.16 7.28 -14.37
N LEU A 240 2.17 6.40 -14.54
CA LEU A 240 2.10 5.13 -13.81
C LEU A 240 3.34 4.28 -14.05
N VAL A 241 3.78 4.15 -15.30
CA VAL A 241 5.03 3.44 -15.63
C VAL A 241 6.22 4.12 -14.96
N GLY A 242 6.30 5.45 -14.96
CA GLY A 242 7.35 6.21 -14.28
C GLY A 242 7.38 6.00 -12.76
N LEU A 243 6.22 5.96 -12.11
CA LEU A 243 6.11 5.64 -10.67
C LEU A 243 6.57 4.22 -10.36
N VAL A 244 6.14 3.25 -11.18
CA VAL A 244 6.59 1.86 -11.03
C VAL A 244 8.10 1.75 -11.18
N GLN A 245 8.68 2.37 -12.22
CA GLN A 245 10.14 2.38 -12.43
C GLN A 245 10.89 3.05 -11.28
N THR A 246 10.36 4.17 -10.78
CA THR A 246 10.91 4.84 -9.60
C THR A 246 10.92 3.87 -8.43
N GLN A 247 9.79 3.25 -8.11
CA GLN A 247 9.66 2.28 -7.01
C GLN A 247 10.60 1.08 -7.14
N MET A 248 10.79 0.56 -8.36
CA MET A 248 11.75 -0.53 -8.61
C MET A 248 13.21 -0.12 -8.38
N ALA A 249 13.54 1.15 -8.62
CA ALA A 249 14.89 1.69 -8.41
C ALA A 249 15.20 1.98 -6.93
N TRP A 250 14.19 2.08 -6.06
CA TRP A 250 14.40 2.30 -4.63
C TRP A 250 15.07 1.08 -3.96
N PRO A 251 16.08 1.31 -3.10
CA PRO A 251 16.70 0.21 -2.36
C PRO A 251 15.67 -0.53 -1.50
N THR A 252 15.53 -1.84 -1.74
CA THR A 252 14.56 -2.66 -0.99
C THR A 252 14.97 -2.74 0.49
N PRO A 253 14.16 -2.23 1.43
CA PRO A 253 14.50 -2.22 2.86
C PRO A 253 14.39 -3.61 3.49
N VAL A 254 13.75 -4.56 2.81
CA VAL A 254 13.53 -5.94 3.26
C VAL A 254 14.02 -6.91 2.21
N MET A 255 14.90 -7.82 2.60
CA MET A 255 15.23 -8.99 1.80
C MET A 255 14.18 -10.06 2.02
N VAL A 256 13.68 -10.62 0.93
CA VAL A 256 12.70 -11.70 0.95
C VAL A 256 13.34 -13.00 0.49
N SER A 257 13.11 -14.07 1.23
CA SER A 257 13.24 -15.42 0.69
C SER A 257 11.93 -16.19 0.85
N SER A 258 11.57 -16.94 -0.18
CA SER A 258 10.40 -17.81 -0.19
C SER A 258 10.80 -19.17 -0.73
N SER A 259 10.33 -20.22 -0.06
CA SER A 259 10.53 -21.61 -0.49
C SER A 259 9.27 -22.41 -0.26
N GLN A 260 8.90 -23.22 -1.24
CA GLN A 260 7.80 -24.15 -1.09
C GLN A 260 8.25 -25.35 -0.24
N GLY A 261 7.57 -25.62 0.86
CA GLY A 261 7.79 -26.77 1.73
C GLY A 261 6.58 -27.71 1.75
N LYS A 262 6.72 -28.86 2.43
CA LYS A 262 5.65 -29.86 2.58
C LYS A 262 4.42 -29.32 3.33
N GLU A 263 4.62 -28.34 4.21
CA GLU A 263 3.59 -27.76 5.08
C GLU A 263 3.06 -26.41 4.57
N GLY A 264 3.49 -25.96 3.38
CA GLY A 264 3.16 -24.65 2.82
C GLY A 264 4.40 -23.86 2.41
N TYR A 265 4.23 -22.56 2.13
CA TYR A 265 5.30 -21.65 1.77
C TYR A 265 6.02 -21.14 3.00
N ARG A 266 7.32 -21.43 3.10
CA ARG A 266 8.19 -20.83 4.11
C ARG A 266 8.71 -19.50 3.60
N ILE A 267 8.36 -18.45 4.31
CA ILE A 267 8.72 -17.07 4.00
C ILE A 267 9.63 -16.55 5.10
N GLU A 268 10.73 -15.91 4.70
CA GLU A 268 11.61 -15.18 5.61
C GLU A 268 11.81 -13.75 5.11
N LEU A 269 11.48 -12.80 5.99
CA LEU A 269 11.65 -11.37 5.79
C LEU A 269 12.82 -10.92 6.66
N THR A 270 13.88 -10.40 6.03
CA THR A 270 15.08 -9.94 6.73
C THR A 270 15.26 -8.43 6.51
N PRO A 271 15.34 -7.62 7.57
CA PRO A 271 15.51 -6.17 7.41
C PRO A 271 16.94 -5.88 6.93
N ARG A 272 17.06 -5.03 5.89
CA ARG A 272 18.34 -4.54 5.36
C ARG A 272 18.67 -3.12 5.83
N SER A 273 17.65 -2.39 6.28
CA SER A 273 17.74 -1.04 6.83
C SER A 273 16.75 -0.90 7.99
N ALA A 274 16.87 0.18 8.76
CA ALA A 274 15.90 0.49 9.80
C ALA A 274 14.50 0.68 9.17
N ILE A 275 13.52 -0.04 9.69
CA ILE A 275 12.10 0.09 9.36
C ILE A 275 11.48 0.99 10.40
N LYS A 276 10.70 1.99 9.96
CA LYS A 276 10.26 3.09 10.83
C LYS A 276 9.07 2.68 11.69
N ASP A 277 8.13 1.94 11.10
CA ASP A 277 6.88 1.54 11.72
C ASP A 277 6.75 0.02 11.83
N ARG A 278 5.76 -0.43 12.60
CA ARG A 278 5.38 -1.85 12.60
C ARG A 278 4.82 -2.22 11.23
N VAL A 279 5.06 -3.46 10.83
CA VAL A 279 4.70 -3.98 9.52
C VAL A 279 3.61 -5.03 9.68
N ALA A 280 2.48 -4.83 9.00
CA ALA A 280 1.47 -5.86 8.83
C ALA A 280 1.89 -6.83 7.74
N ILE A 281 1.76 -8.12 8.01
CA ILE A 281 1.86 -9.16 6.99
C ILE A 281 0.45 -9.52 6.56
N ILE A 282 0.10 -9.18 5.33
CA ILE A 282 -1.24 -9.32 4.77
C ILE A 282 -1.22 -10.44 3.73
N LEU A 283 -2.08 -11.44 3.89
CA LEU A 283 -2.38 -12.44 2.88
C LEU A 283 -3.54 -11.95 2.02
N VAL A 284 -3.24 -11.70 0.74
CA VAL A 284 -4.22 -11.32 -0.28
C VAL A 284 -4.55 -12.55 -1.11
N ARG A 285 -5.85 -12.82 -1.23
CA ARG A 285 -6.41 -13.87 -2.10
C ARG A 285 -7.09 -13.18 -3.26
N TYR A 286 -6.74 -13.56 -4.49
CA TYR A 286 -7.25 -12.89 -5.67
C TYR A 286 -7.52 -13.87 -6.81
N ALA A 287 -8.58 -13.60 -7.56
CA ALA A 287 -8.89 -14.29 -8.80
C ALA A 287 -8.04 -13.71 -9.94
N PRO A 288 -7.29 -14.53 -10.70
CA PRO A 288 -6.42 -14.02 -11.75
C PRO A 288 -7.17 -13.26 -12.84
N GLN A 289 -8.40 -13.71 -13.16
CA GLN A 289 -9.24 -13.07 -14.16
C GLN A 289 -10.72 -13.32 -13.89
N ARG A 290 -11.56 -12.29 -14.08
CA ARG A 290 -13.02 -12.42 -14.09
C ARG A 290 -13.59 -11.63 -15.25
N ARG A 291 -14.37 -12.28 -16.10
CA ARG A 291 -15.10 -11.64 -17.20
C ARG A 291 -16.53 -11.39 -16.76
N VAL A 292 -16.94 -10.14 -16.73
CA VAL A 292 -18.27 -9.73 -16.27
C VAL A 292 -19.02 -9.02 -17.38
N ALA A 293 -20.26 -9.45 -17.62
CA ALA A 293 -21.20 -8.72 -18.47
C ALA A 293 -22.10 -7.86 -17.58
N ILE A 294 -21.93 -6.54 -17.66
CA ILE A 294 -22.65 -5.58 -16.82
C ILE A 294 -24.05 -5.36 -17.41
N ARG A 295 -25.10 -5.75 -16.67
CA ARG A 295 -26.48 -5.79 -17.20
C ARG A 295 -27.34 -4.61 -16.76
N ALA A 296 -26.92 -3.81 -15.78
CA ALA A 296 -27.60 -2.59 -15.34
C ALA A 296 -26.60 -1.51 -14.90
N GLY A 297 -27.09 -0.38 -14.40
CA GLY A 297 -26.25 0.77 -14.01
C GLY A 297 -25.68 1.54 -15.20
N GLU A 298 -24.76 2.45 -14.90
CA GLU A 298 -24.18 3.36 -15.90
C GLU A 298 -23.35 2.64 -16.97
N ASN A 299 -22.77 1.48 -16.62
CA ASN A 299 -21.95 0.66 -17.52
C ASN A 299 -22.75 -0.45 -18.24
N ARG A 300 -24.09 -0.41 -18.23
CA ARG A 300 -24.94 -1.43 -18.86
C ARG A 300 -24.53 -1.70 -20.32
N GLY A 301 -24.40 -2.98 -20.66
CA GLY A 301 -24.05 -3.46 -21.99
C GLY A 301 -22.55 -3.63 -22.23
N LYS A 302 -21.70 -3.15 -21.32
CA LYS A 302 -20.26 -3.41 -21.36
C LYS A 302 -19.95 -4.82 -20.88
N VAL A 303 -18.88 -5.39 -21.43
CA VAL A 303 -18.26 -6.62 -20.94
C VAL A 303 -16.83 -6.28 -20.58
N VAL A 304 -16.48 -6.42 -19.30
CA VAL A 304 -15.17 -6.04 -18.78
C VAL A 304 -14.42 -7.30 -18.33
N ASN A 305 -13.13 -7.36 -18.65
CA ASN A 305 -12.23 -8.42 -18.21
C ASN A 305 -11.37 -7.90 -17.06
N TYR A 306 -11.81 -8.12 -15.84
CA TYR A 306 -11.03 -7.75 -14.66
C TYR A 306 -9.86 -8.71 -14.45
N ARG A 307 -8.73 -8.17 -13.99
CA ARG A 307 -7.50 -8.92 -13.70
C ARG A 307 -7.13 -8.77 -12.24
N ASN A 308 -6.63 -9.86 -11.66
CA ASN A 308 -6.20 -9.93 -10.26
C ASN A 308 -7.24 -9.35 -9.28
N VAL A 309 -8.49 -9.78 -9.40
CA VAL A 309 -9.62 -9.33 -8.58
C VAL A 309 -9.45 -9.83 -7.17
N VAL A 310 -9.29 -8.92 -6.20
CA VAL A 310 -9.13 -9.30 -4.81
C VAL A 310 -10.43 -9.86 -4.26
N LEU A 311 -10.34 -11.05 -3.65
CA LEU A 311 -11.46 -11.76 -3.04
C LEU A 311 -11.46 -11.62 -1.52
N ALA A 312 -10.27 -11.57 -0.92
CA ALA A 312 -10.07 -11.34 0.51
C ALA A 312 -8.67 -10.81 0.79
N ALA A 313 -8.54 -10.08 1.90
CA ALA A 313 -7.26 -9.66 2.43
C ALA A 313 -7.29 -9.77 3.96
N GLU A 314 -6.36 -10.54 4.52
CA GLU A 314 -6.30 -10.82 5.95
C GLU A 314 -4.91 -10.53 6.50
N ARG A 315 -4.85 -9.88 7.67
CA ARG A 315 -3.60 -9.71 8.40
C ARG A 315 -3.29 -10.99 9.15
N ILE A 316 -2.22 -11.67 8.76
CA ILE A 316 -1.80 -12.96 9.33
C ILE A 316 -0.71 -12.84 10.38
N ALA A 317 0.05 -11.74 10.37
CA ALA A 317 1.09 -11.47 11.36
C ALA A 317 1.38 -9.95 11.45
N GLU A 318 2.13 -9.60 12.48
CA GLU A 318 2.73 -8.28 12.66
C GLU A 318 4.22 -8.45 12.94
N TRP A 319 5.01 -7.52 12.44
CA TRP A 319 6.46 -7.53 12.54
C TRP A 319 6.99 -6.18 13.00
N ASP A 320 7.98 -6.19 13.89
CA ASP A 320 8.61 -4.97 14.40
C ASP A 320 9.78 -4.47 13.53
N GLY A 321 10.16 -5.23 12.49
CA GLY A 321 11.23 -4.86 11.58
C GLY A 321 12.65 -4.98 12.15
N ARG A 322 12.83 -5.52 13.36
CA ARG A 322 14.14 -5.51 14.06
C ARG A 322 14.97 -6.77 13.82
N ALA A 323 14.32 -7.92 13.80
CA ALA A 323 14.93 -9.23 13.58
C ALA A 323 14.23 -9.93 12.42
N PRO A 324 14.86 -10.92 11.77
CA PRO A 324 14.21 -11.69 10.71
C PRO A 324 12.89 -12.32 11.17
N LEU A 325 11.84 -12.15 10.36
CA LEU A 325 10.55 -12.81 10.58
C LEU A 325 10.47 -14.06 9.70
N ARG A 326 10.10 -15.19 10.31
CA ARG A 326 9.88 -16.46 9.61
C ARG A 326 8.44 -16.93 9.78
N LEU A 327 7.78 -17.21 8.67
CA LEU A 327 6.39 -17.63 8.64
C LEU A 327 6.24 -18.85 7.74
N THR A 328 5.27 -19.71 8.05
CA THR A 328 4.80 -20.75 7.12
C THR A 328 3.37 -20.41 6.75
N VAL A 329 3.15 -20.10 5.48
CA VAL A 329 1.84 -19.73 4.93
C VAL A 329 1.27 -20.89 4.15
N ARG A 330 0.06 -21.29 4.51
CA ARG A 330 -0.70 -22.34 3.84
C ARG A 330 -1.71 -21.74 2.89
N GLN A 331 -1.71 -22.19 1.64
CA GLN A 331 -2.73 -21.80 0.65
C GLN A 331 -4.12 -22.26 1.12
N ASP A 332 -4.19 -23.47 1.67
CA ASP A 332 -5.38 -24.13 2.21
C ASP A 332 -5.73 -23.74 3.65
N GLY A 333 -5.38 -22.51 4.08
CA GLY A 333 -5.73 -21.98 5.40
C GLY A 333 -7.25 -22.06 5.70
N GLN A 334 -7.64 -21.70 6.91
CA GLN A 334 -9.06 -21.66 7.29
C GLN A 334 -9.86 -20.92 6.20
N ASN A 335 -10.96 -21.52 5.75
CA ASN A 335 -11.86 -21.00 4.71
C ASN A 335 -11.36 -21.11 3.26
N SER A 336 -10.39 -21.98 2.94
CA SER A 336 -9.97 -22.23 1.55
C SER A 336 -11.09 -22.70 0.61
N THR A 337 -12.10 -23.40 1.15
CA THR A 337 -13.31 -23.81 0.41
C THR A 337 -14.23 -22.66 0.02
N ASP A 338 -14.04 -21.48 0.61
CA ASP A 338 -14.90 -20.32 0.38
C ASP A 338 -14.46 -19.52 -0.86
N PHE A 339 -13.33 -19.91 -1.47
CA PHE A 339 -12.76 -19.24 -2.64
C PHE A 339 -12.73 -20.17 -3.86
N PRO A 340 -12.82 -19.62 -5.09
CA PRO A 340 -12.70 -20.40 -6.32
C PRO A 340 -11.36 -21.16 -6.44
N ASP A 341 -11.38 -22.31 -7.14
CA ASP A 341 -10.18 -23.16 -7.31
C ASP A 341 -8.99 -22.48 -7.99
N ASP A 342 -9.24 -21.44 -8.79
CA ASP A 342 -8.21 -20.65 -9.47
C ASP A 342 -7.64 -19.51 -8.62
N THR A 343 -7.96 -19.47 -7.32
CA THR A 343 -7.54 -18.41 -6.41
C THR A 343 -6.03 -18.41 -6.22
N ARG A 344 -5.43 -17.25 -6.49
CA ARG A 344 -4.02 -16.95 -6.30
C ARG A 344 -3.78 -16.23 -4.97
N HIS A 345 -2.55 -16.25 -4.51
CA HIS A 345 -2.16 -15.79 -3.18
C HIS A 345 -0.94 -14.89 -3.27
N ALA A 346 -1.00 -13.76 -2.58
CA ALA A 346 0.14 -12.88 -2.39
C ALA A 346 0.29 -12.48 -0.93
N ILE A 347 1.53 -12.29 -0.50
CA ILE A 347 1.85 -11.69 0.80
C ILE A 347 2.32 -10.27 0.56
N LEU A 348 1.74 -9.32 1.28
CA LEU A 348 2.21 -7.95 1.36
C LEU A 348 2.81 -7.71 2.75
N ALA A 349 4.04 -7.20 2.79
CA ALA A 349 4.66 -6.67 4.01
C ALA A 349 4.52 -5.15 3.96
N GLN A 350 3.53 -4.61 4.67
CA GLN A 350 3.16 -3.20 4.59
C GLN A 350 3.31 -2.51 5.94
N GLU A 351 3.97 -1.36 6.00
CA GLU A 351 3.99 -0.54 7.21
C GLU A 351 2.56 -0.12 7.59
N LEU A 352 2.24 -0.09 8.89
CA LEU A 352 0.91 0.29 9.35
C LEU A 352 0.53 1.71 8.92
N GLY A 353 1.50 2.62 8.88
CA GLY A 353 1.26 4.02 8.53
C GLY A 353 0.55 4.80 9.65
N ARG A 354 0.07 5.99 9.29
CA ARG A 354 -0.68 6.92 10.14
C ARG A 354 -2.18 6.66 9.98
N GLY A 355 -2.84 6.38 11.08
CA GLY A 355 -4.30 6.20 11.11
C GLY A 355 -4.69 5.01 11.96
N ASP A 356 -5.72 4.29 11.51
CA ASP A 356 -6.22 3.10 12.21
C ASP A 356 -5.19 1.97 12.14
N ALA A 357 -4.60 1.61 13.29
CA ALA A 357 -3.60 0.54 13.39
C ALA A 357 -4.11 -0.85 12.96
N ARG A 358 -5.44 -1.01 12.75
CA ARG A 358 -6.04 -2.21 12.19
C ARG A 358 -5.87 -2.31 10.67
N MET A 359 -5.71 -1.19 9.97
CA MET A 359 -5.60 -1.14 8.51
C MET A 359 -4.24 -0.57 8.11
N ALA A 360 -3.39 -1.40 7.49
CA ALA A 360 -2.10 -0.92 7.02
C ALA A 360 -2.27 -0.07 5.75
N SER A 361 -1.75 1.15 5.78
CA SER A 361 -1.79 2.10 4.65
C SER A 361 -0.44 2.78 4.38
N GLY A 362 0.63 2.38 5.07
CA GLY A 362 1.98 2.87 4.81
C GLY A 362 2.63 2.21 3.59
N PRO A 363 3.94 2.47 3.37
CA PRO A 363 4.71 1.85 2.31
C PRO A 363 4.67 0.32 2.33
N ILE A 364 4.52 -0.28 1.15
CA ILE A 364 4.69 -1.72 0.96
C ILE A 364 6.17 -2.01 0.77
N LEU A 365 6.76 -2.66 1.76
CA LEU A 365 8.21 -2.94 1.82
C LEU A 365 8.60 -4.13 0.97
N ALA A 366 7.69 -5.08 0.79
CA ALA A 366 7.86 -6.25 -0.07
C ALA A 366 6.52 -6.89 -0.43
N ALA A 367 6.50 -7.55 -1.58
CA ALA A 367 5.40 -8.41 -2.02
C ALA A 367 5.92 -9.76 -2.50
N ILE A 368 5.13 -10.81 -2.30
CA ILE A 368 5.52 -12.19 -2.61
C ILE A 368 4.31 -12.89 -3.23
N ARG A 369 4.42 -13.36 -4.48
CA ARG A 369 3.44 -14.28 -5.08
C ARG A 369 3.72 -15.69 -4.56
N LEU A 370 2.68 -16.44 -4.20
CA LEU A 370 2.79 -17.81 -3.68
C LEU A 370 2.34 -18.86 -4.69
N ASP A 371 2.24 -18.55 -5.97
CA ASP A 371 1.76 -19.44 -7.02
C ASP A 371 2.47 -19.20 -8.37
#